data_AF-A0A357HXK8-F1
#
_entry.id   AF-A0A357HXK8-F1
#
_cell.length_a   1.000
_cell.length_b   1.000
_cell.length_c   1.000
_cell.angle_alpha   90.00
_cell.angle_beta   90.00
_cell.angle_gamma   90.00
#
_symmetry.space_group_name_H-M   'P 1'
#
loop_
_entity.id
_entity.type
_entity.pdbx_description
1 polymer ?
#
loop_
_entity_poly.entity_id
_entity_poly.type
_entity_poly.pdbx_seq_one_letter_code
_entity_poly.pdbx_strand_id
1 'polypeptide(L)' 'MDLKELNELTRERIVQSEWKRLKKQQNDIALSQKGADWKVSIAKRLCKETTANNPWIAERLKMAPPNYVSNLVNKS' A
#
# COMPACT_ATOMS: atom_id res chain seq x y z
N MET A 1 -8.03 -16.42 -16.47
CA MET A 1 -7.55 -15.62 -15.33
C MET A 1 -6.29 -16.28 -14.82
N ASP A 2 -5.17 -15.58 -14.89
CA ASP A 2 -3.86 -16.12 -14.50
C ASP A 2 -3.53 -15.82 -13.02
N LEU A 3 -2.42 -16.39 -12.52
CA LEU A 3 -1.98 -16.20 -11.14
C LEU A 3 -1.57 -14.75 -10.83
N LYS A 4 -1.11 -14.00 -11.84
CA LYS A 4 -0.67 -12.62 -11.68
C LYS A 4 -1.87 -11.69 -11.49
N GLU A 5 -2.92 -11.83 -12.30
CA GLU A 5 -4.19 -11.13 -12.17
C GLU A 5 -4.84 -11.38 -10.81
N LEU A 6 -4.83 -12.64 -10.34
CA LEU A 6 -5.39 -12.97 -9.02
C LEU A 6 -4.65 -12.26 -7.87
N ASN A 7 -3.32 -12.20 -7.97
CA ASN A 7 -2.49 -11.49 -6.99
C ASN A 7 -2.74 -9.98 -7.03
N GLU A 8 -2.85 -9.38 -8.21
CA GLU A 8 -3.15 -7.95 -8.36
C GLU A 8 -4.54 -7.61 -7.80
N LEU A 9 -5.57 -8.40 -8.08
CA LEU A 9 -6.90 -8.22 -7.50
C LEU A 9 -6.90 -8.35 -5.98
N THR A 10 -6.13 -9.28 -5.44
CA THR A 10 -6.01 -9.47 -3.99
C THR A 10 -5.39 -8.23 -3.33
N ARG A 11 -4.31 -7.69 -3.92
CA ARG A 11 -3.66 -6.48 -3.44
C ARG A 11 -4.59 -5.27 -3.49
N GLU A 12 -5.30 -5.08 -4.61
CA GLU A 12 -6.29 -4.00 -4.76
C GLU A 12 -7.43 -4.12 -3.75
N ARG A 13 -7.95 -5.33 -3.51
CA ARG A 13 -8.99 -5.57 -2.50
C ARG A 13 -8.55 -5.14 -1.10
N ILE A 14 -7.31 -5.43 -0.72
CA ILE A 14 -6.75 -5.01 0.57
C ILE A 14 -6.66 -3.48 0.65
N VAL A 15 -6.15 -2.83 -0.41
CA VAL A 15 -6.08 -1.36 -0.47
C VAL A 15 -7.47 -0.73 -0.30
N GLN A 16 -8.47 -1.22 -1.03
CA GLN A 16 -9.84 -0.72 -0.95
C GLN A 16 -10.48 -0.97 0.42
N SER A 17 -10.23 -2.14 1.02
CA SER A 17 -10.69 -2.47 2.38
C SER A 17 -10.10 -1.50 3.42
N GLU A 18 -8.80 -1.22 3.31
CA GLU A 18 -8.12 -0.30 4.21
C GLU A 18 -8.59 1.14 4.04
N TRP A 19 -8.86 1.59 2.82
CA TRP A 19 -9.43 2.91 2.57
C TRP A 19 -10.77 3.10 3.27
N LYS A 20 -11.64 2.10 3.19
CA LYS A 20 -12.91 2.10 3.93
C LYS A 20 -12.68 2.13 5.44
N ARG A 21 -11.75 1.31 5.94
CA ARG A 21 -11.41 1.23 7.37
C ARG A 21 -10.87 2.56 7.91
N LEU A 22 -10.03 3.23 7.14
CA LEU A 22 -9.33 4.47 7.51
C LEU A 22 -10.09 5.74 7.09
N LYS A 23 -11.28 5.60 6.49
CA LYS A 23 -12.09 6.69 5.92
C LYS A 23 -11.28 7.58 4.95
N LYS A 24 -10.45 6.93 4.13
CA LYS A 24 -9.61 7.58 3.10
C LYS A 24 -10.16 7.32 1.72
N GLN A 25 -9.90 8.25 0.82
CA GLN A 25 -10.23 8.19 -0.58
C GLN A 25 -8.95 8.26 -1.43
N GLN A 26 -9.08 7.97 -2.71
CA GLN A 26 -7.96 8.06 -3.63
C GLN A 26 -7.32 9.46 -3.65
N ASN A 27 -8.12 10.52 -3.52
CA ASN A 27 -7.62 11.89 -3.47
C ASN A 27 -6.74 12.16 -2.24
N ASP A 28 -6.97 11.48 -1.11
CA ASP A 28 -6.12 11.59 0.07
C ASP A 28 -4.69 11.10 -0.22
N ILE A 29 -4.49 10.18 -1.17
CA ILE A 29 -3.16 9.70 -1.55
C ILE A 29 -2.31 10.84 -2.07
N ALA A 30 -2.87 11.68 -2.95
CA ALA A 30 -2.16 12.80 -3.57
C ALA A 30 -1.95 13.96 -2.58
N LEU A 31 -2.90 14.17 -1.67
CA LEU A 31 -2.85 15.27 -0.69
C LEU A 31 -2.02 14.93 0.56
N SER A 32 -1.89 13.65 0.90
CA SER A 32 -1.15 13.21 2.08
C SER A 32 0.34 13.09 1.81
N GLN A 33 1.15 13.41 2.82
CA GLN A 33 2.59 13.20 2.80
C GLN A 33 2.97 11.76 2.44
N LYS A 34 4.13 11.60 1.79
CA LYS A 34 4.69 10.31 1.35
C LYS A 34 4.84 9.27 2.47
N GLY A 35 5.02 9.72 3.72
CA GLY A 35 5.17 8.88 4.90
C GLY A 35 4.00 8.94 5.87
N ALA A 36 2.81 9.37 5.42
CA ALA A 36 1.65 9.43 6.30
C ALA A 36 1.36 8.07 6.95
N ASP A 37 1.07 8.07 8.25
CA ASP A 37 0.92 6.84 9.04
C ASP A 37 -0.10 5.87 8.45
N TRP A 38 -1.18 6.39 7.88
CA TRP A 38 -2.21 5.59 7.22
C TRP A 38 -1.67 4.87 5.97
N LYS A 39 -0.75 5.47 5.20
CA LYS A 39 -0.07 4.80 4.08
C LYS A 39 0.87 3.71 4.57
N VAL A 40 1.60 3.98 5.66
CA VAL A 40 2.49 2.99 6.29
C VAL A 40 1.71 1.79 6.82
N SER A 41 0.56 2.02 7.45
CA SER A 41 -0.33 0.94 7.90
C SER A 41 -0.78 0.05 6.75
N ILE A 42 -1.18 0.63 5.62
CA ILE A 42 -1.58 -0.13 4.42
C ILE A 42 -0.40 -0.92 3.86
N ALA A 43 0.78 -0.29 3.76
CA ALA A 43 1.99 -0.94 3.28
C ALA A 43 2.38 -2.16 4.16
N LYS A 44 2.37 -1.99 5.49
CA LYS A 44 2.62 -3.09 6.45
C LYS A 44 1.64 -4.25 6.26
N ARG A 45 0.36 -3.95 6.06
CA ARG A 45 -0.68 -4.97 5.82
C ARG A 45 -0.48 -5.71 4.50
N LEU A 46 -0.17 -4.98 3.42
CA LEU A 46 0.12 -5.56 2.10
C LEU A 46 1.32 -6.49 2.14
N CYS A 47 2.41 -6.11 2.82
CA CYS A 47 3.59 -6.97 2.98
C CYS A 47 3.30 -8.23 3.82
N LYS A 48 2.35 -8.17 4.76
CA LYS A 48 1.98 -9.30 5.61
C LYS A 48 1.00 -10.27 4.94
N GLU A 49 0.02 -9.75 4.21
CA GLU A 49 -1.07 -10.54 3.63
C GLU A 49 -0.83 -10.94 2.17
N THR A 50 0.16 -10.34 1.50
CA THR A 50 0.46 -10.61 0.09
C THR A 50 1.95 -10.61 -0.21
N THR A 51 2.31 -11.11 -1.39
CA THR A 51 3.65 -11.00 -1.98
C THR A 51 3.86 -9.67 -2.73
N ALA A 52 3.16 -8.60 -2.34
CA ALA A 52 3.34 -7.29 -2.96
C ALA A 52 4.78 -6.82 -2.80
N ASN A 53 5.39 -6.43 -3.91
CA ASN A 53 6.73 -5.88 -3.90
C ASN A 53 6.67 -4.37 -3.57
N ASN A 54 7.74 -3.87 -2.97
CA ASN A 54 7.84 -2.46 -2.56
C ASN A 54 7.69 -1.45 -3.73
N PRO A 55 8.12 -1.75 -4.98
CA PRO A 55 7.79 -0.93 -6.14
C PRO A 55 6.29 -0.73 -6.37
N TRP A 56 5.51 -1.81 -6.33
CA TRP A 56 4.06 -1.73 -6.50
C TRP A 56 3.40 -0.90 -5.40
N ILE A 57 3.82 -1.10 -4.15
CA ILE A 57 3.29 -0.33 -3.00
C ILE A 57 3.64 1.15 -3.13
N ALA A 58 4.89 1.46 -3.51
CA ALA A 58 5.36 2.83 -3.69
C ALA A 58 4.55 3.57 -4.75
N GLU A 59 4.32 2.93 -5.90
CA GLU A 59 3.52 3.51 -6.98
C GLU A 59 2.05 3.69 -6.56
N ARG A 60 1.45 2.63 -6.00
CA ARG A 60 0.02 2.57 -5.70
C ARG A 60 -0.41 3.53 -4.60
N LEU A 61 0.44 3.72 -3.58
CA LEU A 61 0.20 4.62 -2.45
C LEU A 61 0.91 5.98 -2.60
N LYS A 62 1.51 6.27 -3.77
CA LYS A 62 2.34 7.45 -4.03
C LYS A 62 3.32 7.71 -2.87
N MET A 63 3.99 6.65 -2.44
CA MET A 63 5.09 6.75 -1.48
C MET A 63 6.39 7.01 -2.23
N ALA A 64 7.41 7.43 -1.49
CA ALA A 64 8.76 7.59 -2.02
C ALA A 64 9.33 6.22 -2.50
N PRO A 65 10.56 6.17 -3.08
CA PRO A 65 11.08 4.96 -3.73
C PRO A 65 11.04 3.70 -2.84
N PRO A 66 11.12 2.49 -3.40
CA PRO A 66 10.95 1.21 -2.69
C PRO A 66 11.74 1.07 -1.39
N ASN A 67 12.95 1.64 -1.31
CA ASN A 67 13.78 1.65 -0.11
C ASN A 67 13.12 2.45 1.03
N TYR A 68 12.45 3.56 0.71
CA TYR A 68 11.68 4.34 1.67
C TYR A 68 10.47 3.56 2.20
N VAL A 69 9.75 2.84 1.35
CA VAL A 69 8.67 1.94 1.78
C VAL A 69 9.23 0.88 2.73
N SER A 70 10.35 0.24 2.36
CA SER A 70 11.03 -0.77 3.17
C SER A 70 11.37 -0.23 4.57
N ASN A 71 11.94 0.97 4.64
CA ASN A 71 12.30 1.60 5.90
C ASN A 71 11.07 1.89 6.77
N LEU A 72 9.96 2.34 6.18
CA LEU A 72 8.73 2.66 6.92
C LEU A 72 7.98 1.42 7.40
N VAL A 73 7.93 0.36 6.62
CA VAL A 73 7.27 -0.89 7.04
C VAL A 73 8.06 -1.61 8.13
N ASN A 74 9.38 -1.46 8.17
CA ASN A 74 10.26 -2.05 9.18
C ASN A 74 10.41 -1.18 10.44
N LYS A 75 9.96 0.07 10.43
CA LYS A 75 10.03 0.95 11.59
C LYS A 75 8.94 0.57 12.61
N SER A 76 9.37 0.20 13.81
CA SER A 76 8.52 -0.15 14.97
C SER A 76 7.84 1.07 15.56
#